data_AF-A0A3E0HGH1-F1
#
_entry.id   AF-A0A3E0HGH1-F1
#
_cell.length_a   1.000
_cell.length_b   1.000
_cell.length_c   1.000
_cell.angle_alpha   90.00
_cell.angle_beta   90.00
_cell.angle_gamma   90.00
#
_symmetry.space_group_name_H-M   'P 1'
#
loop_
_entity.id
_entity.type
_entity.pdbx_description
1 polymer ?
#
loop_
_entity_poly.entity_id
_entity_poly.type
_entity_poly.pdbx_seq_one_letter_code
_entity_poly.pdbx_strand_id
1 'polypeptide(L)'
;MGTNTLLNRLLLRKARPERDLEDFRNGVGFTVSALLQRIEDIGGRGAVAGGRLILTQGEPVTWRGPGGPMQLTGPFELHETGGRVPVFGHFAKCLLSTGQGDFELSVPRLDLDLVRLALATGPAEPVRPQ
;
A
#
# COMPACT_ATOMS: atom_id res chain seq x y z
N MET A 1 -6.04 -0.40 29.46
CA MET A 1 -4.83 0.38 29.14
C MET A 1 -4.52 0.15 27.67
N GLY A 2 -4.40 1.09 26.75
CA GLY A 2 -4.70 2.52 26.70
C GLY A 2 -5.02 2.85 25.23
N THR A 3 -6.13 3.55 25.02
CA THR A 3 -6.74 3.96 23.75
C THR A 3 -5.95 5.08 23.06
N ASN A 4 -4.65 4.90 22.80
CA ASN A 4 -3.77 5.98 22.32
C ASN A 4 -2.97 5.69 21.04
N THR A 5 -3.24 4.61 20.30
CA THR A 5 -2.46 4.29 19.08
C THR A 5 -3.11 4.79 17.78
N LEU A 6 -4.36 5.26 17.82
CA LEU A 6 -5.16 5.51 16.60
C LEU A 6 -5.28 6.98 16.16
N LEU A 7 -4.81 7.95 16.94
CA LEU A 7 -5.13 9.38 16.70
C LEU A 7 -3.97 10.23 16.14
N ASN A 8 -2.74 9.72 16.06
CA ASN A 8 -1.59 10.58 15.76
C ASN A 8 -1.20 10.67 14.27
N ARG A 9 -2.04 10.18 13.35
CA ARG A 9 -1.57 9.86 11.98
C ARG A 9 -2.44 10.40 10.85
N LEU A 10 -3.25 11.43 11.10
CA LEU A 10 -4.22 11.85 10.10
C LEU A 10 -3.71 12.88 9.10
N LEU A 11 -2.97 13.95 9.44
CA LEU A 11 -2.76 15.01 8.42
C LEU A 11 -1.45 15.83 8.49
N LEU A 12 -0.58 15.67 9.50
CA LEU A 12 0.54 16.63 9.73
C LEU A 12 1.83 16.04 10.34
N ARG A 13 2.07 14.72 10.32
CA ARG A 13 3.43 14.23 10.63
C ARG A 13 4.30 14.76 9.49
N LYS A 14 5.31 15.59 9.78
CA LYS A 14 6.49 15.67 8.92
C LYS A 14 6.98 14.23 8.82
N ALA A 15 6.58 13.51 7.77
CA ALA A 15 6.95 12.12 7.58
C ALA A 15 8.47 12.04 7.77
N ARG A 16 8.91 11.09 8.59
CA ARG A 16 10.33 10.81 8.79
C ARG A 16 10.51 9.41 8.26
N PRO A 17 10.70 9.25 6.93
CA PRO A 17 10.67 7.95 6.27
C PRO A 17 11.54 6.91 7.00
N GLU A 18 12.71 7.31 7.49
CA GLU A 18 13.64 6.44 8.20
C GLU A 18 13.03 5.91 9.52
N ARG A 19 12.38 6.78 10.28
CA ARG A 19 11.72 6.41 11.53
C ARG A 19 10.44 5.61 11.28
N ASP A 20 9.72 5.94 10.21
CA ASP A 20 8.53 5.19 9.80
C ASP A 20 8.90 3.73 9.44
N LEU A 21 10.02 3.49 8.78
CA LEU A 21 10.55 2.14 8.54
C LEU A 21 10.91 1.40 9.83
N GLU A 22 11.53 2.08 10.79
CA GLU A 22 11.87 1.49 12.09
C GLU A 22 10.62 1.18 12.93
N ASP A 23 9.70 2.14 13.04
CA ASP A 23 8.40 1.97 13.70
C ASP A 23 7.66 0.74 13.10
N PHE A 24 7.67 0.58 11.77
CA PHE A 24 7.05 -0.58 11.10
C PHE A 24 7.71 -1.91 11.46
N ARG A 25 9.06 -1.97 11.49
CA ARG A 25 9.81 -3.18 11.92
C ARG A 25 9.59 -3.54 13.38
N ASN A 26 9.15 -2.57 14.18
CA ASN A 26 8.77 -2.75 15.58
C ASN A 26 7.27 -3.07 15.75
N GLY A 27 6.56 -3.41 14.67
CA GLY A 27 5.16 -3.82 14.70
C GLY A 27 4.14 -2.68 14.70
N VAL A 28 4.54 -1.42 14.51
CA VAL A 28 3.58 -0.31 14.38
C VAL A 28 2.86 -0.44 13.04
N GLY A 29 1.52 -0.40 13.07
CA GLY A 29 0.68 -0.42 11.87
C GLY A 29 0.57 0.95 11.19
N PHE A 30 0.52 0.96 9.86
CA PHE A 30 0.47 2.16 9.02
C PHE A 30 -0.76 2.15 8.12
N THR A 31 -1.22 3.35 7.77
CA THR A 31 -2.28 3.57 6.80
C THR A 31 -1.77 4.57 5.80
N VAL A 32 -1.55 4.14 4.56
CA VAL A 32 -1.00 4.95 3.48
C VAL A 32 -2.11 5.30 2.51
N SER A 33 -2.36 6.59 2.27
CA SER A 33 -3.31 7.02 1.24
C SER A 33 -2.75 6.67 -0.13
N ALA A 34 -3.54 6.04 -0.98
CA ALA A 34 -3.06 5.57 -2.28
C ALA A 34 -4.19 5.54 -3.32
N LEU A 35 -3.79 5.41 -4.58
CA LEU A 35 -4.69 5.17 -5.71
C LEU A 35 -4.39 3.78 -6.25
N LEU A 36 -5.42 2.97 -6.50
CA LEU A 36 -5.29 1.63 -7.05
C LEU A 36 -6.19 1.48 -8.27
N GLN A 37 -5.66 0.90 -9.34
CA GLN A 37 -6.39 0.53 -10.53
C GLN A 37 -5.87 -0.81 -11.03
N ARG A 38 -6.73 -1.74 -11.43
CA ARG A 38 -6.32 -2.99 -12.07
C ARG A 38 -5.90 -2.70 -13.51
N ILE A 39 -4.78 -3.28 -13.98
CA ILE A 39 -4.26 -2.97 -15.32
C ILE A 39 -5.21 -3.42 -16.42
N GLU A 40 -5.91 -4.55 -16.22
CA GLU A 40 -6.92 -5.06 -17.16
C GLU A 40 -8.09 -4.08 -17.38
N ASP A 41 -8.31 -3.15 -16.44
CA ASP A 41 -9.36 -2.13 -16.53
C ASP A 41 -8.87 -0.82 -17.21
N ILE A 42 -7.57 -0.72 -17.53
CA ILE A 42 -6.99 0.46 -18.18
C ILE A 42 -7.51 0.57 -19.62
N GLY A 43 -8.25 1.65 -19.89
CA GLY A 43 -8.92 1.88 -21.18
C GLY A 43 -10.41 1.53 -21.18
N GLY A 44 -10.91 0.90 -20.11
CA GLY A 44 -12.34 0.72 -19.85
C GLY A 44 -12.94 1.84 -19.00
N ARG A 45 -14.16 1.62 -18.48
CA ARG A 45 -14.80 2.50 -17.47
C ARG A 45 -14.21 2.34 -16.05
N GLY A 46 -13.22 1.47 -15.87
CA GLY A 46 -12.60 1.25 -14.56
C GLY A 46 -11.85 2.49 -14.11
N ALA A 47 -12.41 3.19 -13.12
CA ALA A 47 -11.81 4.40 -12.58
C ALA A 47 -10.65 4.06 -11.64
N VAL A 48 -9.60 4.89 -11.68
CA VAL A 48 -8.59 4.95 -10.62
C VAL A 48 -9.31 5.19 -9.29
N ALA A 49 -9.21 4.23 -8.37
CA ALA A 49 -9.92 4.29 -7.10
C ALA A 49 -9.01 4.85 -6.00
N GLY A 50 -9.44 5.94 -5.37
CA GLY A 50 -8.82 6.45 -4.14
C GLY A 50 -9.16 5.60 -2.93
N GLY A 51 -8.15 5.28 -2.12
CA GLY A 51 -8.29 4.44 -0.96
C GLY A 51 -7.07 4.47 -0.05
N ARG A 52 -6.93 3.44 0.77
CA ARG A 52 -5.86 3.33 1.78
C ARG A 52 -5.26 1.93 1.76
N LEU A 53 -3.93 1.86 1.81
CA LEU A 53 -3.21 0.63 2.13
C LEU A 53 -3.05 0.54 3.65
N ILE A 54 -3.44 -0.58 4.22
CA ILE A 54 -3.22 -0.93 5.62
C ILE A 54 -2.01 -1.87 5.67
N LEU A 55 -0.97 -1.42 6.35
CA LEU A 55 0.32 -2.11 6.44
C LEU A 55 0.59 -2.43 7.91
N THR A 56 0.65 -3.71 8.25
CA THR A 56 1.07 -4.16 9.58
C THR A 56 2.04 -5.32 9.39
N GLN A 57 3.13 -5.31 10.14
CA GLN A 57 4.14 -6.36 10.05
C GLN A 57 3.54 -7.73 10.37
N GLY A 58 3.81 -8.73 9.51
CA GLY A 58 3.29 -10.09 9.66
C GLY A 58 1.82 -10.27 9.27
N GLU A 59 1.10 -9.20 8.94
CA GLU A 59 -0.29 -9.25 8.50
C GLU A 59 -0.40 -9.06 6.98
N PRO A 60 -1.45 -9.61 6.34
CA PRO A 60 -1.70 -9.38 4.93
C PRO A 60 -1.88 -7.89 4.61
N VAL A 61 -1.21 -7.41 3.56
CA VAL A 61 -1.41 -6.05 3.07
C VAL A 61 -2.85 -5.91 2.58
N THR A 62 -3.58 -4.95 3.13
CA THR A 62 -5.00 -4.78 2.84
C THR A 62 -5.23 -3.44 2.14
N TRP A 63 -5.84 -3.48 0.96
CA TRP A 63 -6.41 -2.32 0.31
C TRP A 63 -7.80 -2.02 0.89
N ARG A 64 -8.10 -0.75 1.19
CA ARG A 64 -9.44 -0.28 1.56
C ARG A 64 -9.85 0.82 0.60
N GLY A 65 -10.65 0.45 -0.39
CA GLY A 65 -11.19 1.36 -1.41
C GLY A 65 -12.72 1.51 -1.33
N PRO A 66 -13.34 2.17 -2.33
CA PRO A 66 -14.79 2.39 -2.38
C PRO A 66 -15.61 1.10 -2.42
N GLY A 67 -15.04 0.01 -2.98
CA GLY A 67 -15.66 -1.31 -3.02
C GLY A 67 -15.52 -2.13 -1.73
N GLY A 68 -14.90 -1.58 -0.69
CA GLY A 68 -14.62 -2.28 0.57
C GLY A 68 -13.16 -2.71 0.74
N PRO A 69 -12.85 -3.45 1.82
CA PRO A 69 -11.52 -3.98 2.07
C PRO A 69 -11.22 -5.20 1.16
N MET A 70 -10.01 -5.25 0.62
CA MET A 70 -9.49 -6.31 -0.23
C MET A 70 -8.09 -6.67 0.25
N GLN A 71 -7.87 -7.93 0.61
CA GLN A 71 -6.52 -8.43 0.92
C GLN A 71 -5.76 -8.63 -0.38
N LEU A 72 -4.57 -8.04 -0.47
CA LEU A 72 -3.61 -8.30 -1.53
C LEU A 72 -2.84 -9.56 -1.17
N THR A 73 -2.64 -10.44 -2.13
CA THR A 73 -1.91 -11.70 -1.92
C THR A 73 -0.64 -11.75 -2.76
N GLY A 74 0.44 -12.17 -2.13
CA GLY A 74 1.73 -12.34 -2.80
C GLY A 74 1.74 -13.49 -3.81
N PRO A 75 2.86 -13.70 -4.53
CA PRO A 75 4.09 -12.93 -4.44
C PRO A 75 3.89 -11.47 -4.90
N PHE A 76 4.64 -10.54 -4.32
CA PHE A 76 4.53 -9.12 -4.62
C PHE A 76 5.78 -8.63 -5.34
N GLU A 77 5.59 -7.93 -6.46
CA GLU A 77 6.65 -7.15 -7.11
C GLU A 77 6.16 -5.71 -7.29
N LEU A 78 6.99 -4.73 -6.92
CA LEU A 78 6.64 -3.32 -7.00
C LEU A 78 7.72 -2.54 -7.74
N HIS A 79 7.36 -2.04 -8.92
CA HIS A 79 8.26 -1.28 -9.80
C HIS A 79 7.75 0.14 -10.02
N GLU A 80 8.58 1.15 -9.77
CA GLU A 80 8.23 2.53 -10.16
C GLU A 80 8.27 2.66 -11.69
N THR A 81 7.20 3.13 -12.30
CA THR A 81 7.07 3.25 -13.76
C THR A 81 7.36 4.67 -14.28
N GLY A 82 7.64 5.61 -13.38
CA GLY A 82 8.01 7.00 -13.72
C GLY A 82 6.90 7.83 -14.37
N GLY A 83 5.68 7.28 -14.52
CA GLY A 83 4.57 7.98 -15.15
C GLY A 83 3.98 9.10 -14.29
N ARG A 84 3.43 10.14 -14.94
CA ARG A 84 2.73 11.23 -14.24
C ARG A 84 1.47 10.70 -13.56
N VAL A 85 1.40 10.82 -12.25
CA VAL A 85 0.14 10.71 -11.51
C VAL A 85 -0.59 12.06 -11.67
N PRO A 86 -1.89 12.08 -12.05
CA PRO A 86 -2.65 13.33 -12.23
C PRO A 86 -2.72 14.19 -10.95
N VAL A 87 -2.41 13.60 -9.79
CA VAL A 87 -2.61 14.16 -8.46
C VAL A 87 -1.25 14.47 -7.84
N PHE A 88 -0.65 15.58 -8.28
CA PHE A 88 0.57 16.19 -7.73
C PHE A 88 1.86 15.36 -7.84
N GLY A 89 2.99 16.02 -8.12
CA GLY A 89 4.33 15.39 -8.26
C GLY A 89 4.88 14.69 -6.99
N HIS A 90 4.07 14.58 -5.94
CA HIS A 90 4.38 13.92 -4.68
C HIS A 90 4.03 12.42 -4.68
N PHE A 91 3.31 11.93 -5.69
CA PHE A 91 3.01 10.50 -5.83
C PHE A 91 3.97 9.81 -6.81
N ALA A 92 4.43 8.61 -6.46
CA ALA A 92 5.09 7.69 -7.37
C ALA A 92 4.04 6.75 -7.98
N LYS A 93 4.04 6.66 -9.31
CA LYS A 93 3.27 5.65 -10.04
C LYS A 93 4.09 4.37 -10.11
N CYS A 94 3.48 3.28 -9.66
CA CYS A 94 4.11 1.97 -9.59
C CYS A 94 3.25 0.92 -10.28
N LEU A 95 3.90 -0.05 -10.89
CA LEU A 95 3.33 -1.33 -11.25
C LEU A 95 3.47 -2.25 -10.03
N LEU A 96 2.34 -2.68 -9.48
CA LEU A 96 2.25 -3.68 -8.42
C LEU A 96 1.75 -4.99 -9.04
N SER A 97 2.61 -5.98 -9.12
CA SER A 97 2.24 -7.35 -9.47
C SER A 97 1.94 -8.13 -8.20
N THR A 98 0.82 -8.86 -8.23
CA THR A 98 0.34 -9.69 -7.11
C THR A 98 -0.09 -11.06 -7.65
N GLY A 99 -0.34 -12.03 -6.77
CA GLY A 99 -0.93 -13.32 -7.16
C GLY A 99 -2.35 -13.20 -7.76
N GLN A 100 -3.03 -12.06 -7.59
CA GLN A 100 -4.38 -11.79 -8.11
C GLN A 100 -4.36 -11.06 -9.46
N GLY A 101 -3.19 -10.64 -9.93
CA GLY A 101 -2.98 -9.85 -11.14
C GLY A 101 -2.19 -8.57 -10.90
N ASP A 102 -2.08 -7.77 -11.95
CA ASP A 102 -1.31 -6.54 -11.97
C ASP A 102 -2.19 -5.30 -11.73
N PHE A 103 -1.64 -4.39 -10.93
CA PHE A 103 -2.28 -3.14 -10.54
C PHE A 103 -1.36 -1.97 -10.80
N GLU A 104 -1.94 -0.88 -11.29
CA GLU A 104 -1.35 0.44 -11.18
C GLU A 104 -1.61 0.98 -9.78
N LEU A 105 -0.55 1.11 -9.00
CA LEU A 105 -0.57 1.65 -7.64
C LEU A 105 0.12 3.01 -7.64
N SER A 106 -0.56 4.06 -7.20
CA SER A 106 0.08 5.35 -6.89
C SER A 106 0.12 5.59 -5.39
N VAL A 107 1.32 5.81 -4.86
CA VAL A 107 1.56 6.10 -3.43
C VAL A 107 2.36 7.39 -3.26
N PRO A 108 2.25 8.09 -2.12
CA PRO A 108 3.15 9.19 -1.80
C PRO A 108 4.61 8.71 -1.83
N ARG A 109 5.49 9.49 -2.47
CA ARG A 109 6.92 9.16 -2.59
C ARG A 109 7.59 8.92 -1.23
N LEU A 110 7.16 9.65 -0.20
CA LEU A 110 7.68 9.52 1.16
C LEU A 110 7.31 8.18 1.83
N ASP A 111 6.22 7.55 1.37
CA ASP A 111 5.73 6.28 1.90
C ASP A 111 6.14 5.08 1.02
N LEU A 112 6.81 5.32 -0.11
CA LEU A 112 7.12 4.26 -1.09
C LEU A 112 7.99 3.15 -0.48
N ASP A 113 9.04 3.52 0.26
CA ASP A 113 9.94 2.53 0.87
C ASP A 113 9.25 1.76 1.99
N LEU A 114 8.32 2.39 2.70
CA LEU A 114 7.48 1.71 3.68
C LEU A 114 6.57 0.68 3.02
N VAL A 115 5.94 1.04 1.90
CA VAL A 115 5.09 0.12 1.12
C VAL A 115 5.92 -1.05 0.58
N ARG A 116 7.12 -0.79 0.05
CA ARG A 116 8.06 -1.84 -0.39
C ARG A 116 8.40 -2.79 0.76
N LEU A 117 8.76 -2.25 1.92
CA LEU A 117 9.08 -3.04 3.10
C LEU A 117 7.88 -3.91 3.54
N ALA A 118 6.68 -3.34 3.55
CA ALA A 118 5.47 -4.07 3.92
C ALA A 118 5.14 -5.20 2.94
N LEU A 119 5.29 -4.99 1.64
CA LEU A 119 5.10 -6.05 0.64
C LEU A 119 6.17 -7.15 0.75
N ALA A 120 7.41 -6.79 1.07
CA ALA A 120 8.50 -7.76 1.26
C ALA A 120 8.40 -8.58 2.56
N THR A 121 7.68 -8.08 3.57
CA THR A 121 7.56 -8.69 4.91
C THR A 121 6.15 -9.18 5.24
N GLY A 122 5.19 -8.93 4.35
CA GLY A 122 3.85 -9.50 4.46
C GLY A 122 3.90 -11.02 4.37
N PRO A 123 2.89 -11.72 4.91
CA PRO A 123 2.83 -13.16 4.81
C PRO A 123 2.80 -13.55 3.33
N ALA A 124 3.86 -14.24 2.89
CA ALA A 124 3.81 -15.04 1.68
C ALA A 124 2.69 -16.07 1.88
N GLU A 125 1.87 -16.24 0.86
CA GLU A 125 0.69 -17.11 0.75
C GLU A 125 0.56 -18.20 1.85
N PRO A 126 -0.61 -18.37 2.49
CA PRO A 126 -0.83 -19.54 3.33
C PRO A 126 -0.71 -20.79 2.46
N VAL A 127 0.36 -21.57 2.66
CA VAL A 127 0.49 -22.92 2.12
C VAL A 127 -0.74 -23.70 2.58
N ARG A 128 -1.70 -23.96 1.68
CA ARG A 128 -2.83 -24.84 2.00
C ARG A 128 -2.26 -26.25 2.17
N PRO A 129 -2.41 -26.90 3.35
CA PRO A 129 -2.16 -28.34 3.42
C PRO A 129 -3.21 -29.05 2.55
N GLN A 130 -2.73 -29.95 1.69
CA GLN A 130 -3.57 -30.87 0.90
C GLN A 130 -4.22 -31.93 1.80
#